data_AF-A0A7J3ZLD6-F1
#
_entry.id   AF-A0A7J3ZLD6-F1
#
_cell.length_a   1.000
_cell.length_b   1.000
_cell.length_c   1.000
_cell.angle_alpha   90.00
_cell.angle_beta   90.00
_cell.angle_gamma   90.00
#
_symmetry.space_group_name_H-M   'P 1'
#
loop_
_entity.id
_entity.type
_entity.pdbx_description
1 polymer ?
#
loop_
_entity_poly.entity_id
_entity_poly.type
_entity_poly.pdbx_seq_one_letter_code
_entity_poly.pdbx_strand_id
1 'polypeptide(L)'
;MRIEDSIKLIDEHIHRFCAVKKKWIEVTDEILDESLGVYPWEREIRQYISLGVINLDKPPGPTSHEVVAWIKKMFQVRKAGHGGTLEPAFTKHERSCFVKAGGEILRLLECYLSHWRRQQAL
;
A
#
# COMPACT_ATOMS: atom_id res chain seq x y z
N MET A 1 -2.08 -8.31 -20.21
CA MET A 1 -2.87 -8.04 -18.97
C MET A 1 -4.20 -7.41 -19.37
N ARG A 2 -5.33 -7.99 -18.97
CA ARG A 2 -6.66 -7.47 -19.29
C ARG A 2 -7.14 -6.43 -18.28
N ILE A 3 -7.87 -5.41 -18.75
CA ILE A 3 -8.36 -4.30 -17.92
C ILE A 3 -9.45 -4.81 -16.95
N GLU A 4 -10.30 -5.72 -17.40
CA GLU A 4 -11.43 -6.24 -16.65
C GLU A 4 -10.97 -7.00 -15.38
N ASP A 5 -9.89 -7.77 -15.50
CA ASP A 5 -9.28 -8.46 -14.35
C ASP A 5 -8.73 -7.48 -13.31
N SER A 6 -8.16 -6.37 -13.78
CA SER A 6 -7.63 -5.31 -12.91
C SER A 6 -8.75 -4.57 -12.18
N ILE A 7 -9.84 -4.25 -12.89
CA ILE A 7 -11.04 -3.65 -12.32
C ILE A 7 -11.63 -4.57 -11.25
N LYS A 8 -11.75 -5.86 -11.54
CA LYS A 8 -12.27 -6.86 -10.62
C LYS A 8 -11.45 -6.91 -9.33
N LEU A 9 -10.11 -6.93 -9.42
CA LEU A 9 -9.25 -6.90 -8.23
C LEU A 9 -9.51 -5.66 -7.37
N ILE A 10 -9.58 -4.47 -8.00
CA ILE A 10 -9.80 -3.21 -7.27
C ILE A 10 -11.17 -3.22 -6.60
N ASP A 11 -12.21 -3.65 -7.31
CA ASP A 11 -13.58 -3.69 -6.79
C ASP A 11 -13.72 -4.69 -5.63
N GLU A 12 -13.16 -5.89 -5.77
CA GLU A 12 -13.30 -6.97 -4.79
C GLU A 12 -12.47 -6.74 -3.52
N HIS A 13 -11.30 -6.11 -3.63
CA HIS A 13 -10.36 -6.00 -2.52
C HIS A 13 -10.30 -4.60 -1.93
N ILE A 14 -10.27 -3.56 -2.76
CA ILE A 14 -10.08 -2.18 -2.29
C ILE A 14 -11.43 -1.51 -2.04
N HIS A 15 -12.30 -1.46 -3.04
CA HIS A 15 -13.60 -0.79 -2.92
C HIS A 15 -14.51 -1.47 -1.89
N ARG A 16 -14.53 -2.81 -1.88
CA ARG A 16 -15.22 -3.59 -0.85
C ARG A 16 -14.71 -3.27 0.55
N PHE A 17 -13.40 -3.28 0.77
CA PHE A 17 -12.81 -2.98 2.08
C PHE A 17 -13.14 -1.57 2.55
N CYS A 18 -13.05 -0.59 1.65
CA CYS A 18 -13.36 0.80 1.97
C CYS A 18 -14.87 1.11 2.07
N ALA A 19 -15.74 0.15 1.76
CA ALA A 19 -17.19 0.32 1.60
C ALA A 19 -17.55 1.46 0.61
N VAL A 20 -16.77 1.59 -0.47
CA VAL A 20 -16.98 2.62 -1.50
C VAL A 20 -17.45 1.95 -2.78
N LYS A 21 -18.44 2.53 -3.45
CA LYS A 21 -18.83 2.13 -4.81
C LYS A 21 -18.36 3.19 -5.80
N LYS A 22 -17.55 2.80 -6.78
CA LYS A 22 -17.11 3.68 -7.88
C LYS A 22 -17.68 3.19 -9.20
N LYS A 23 -17.91 4.13 -10.11
CA LYS A 23 -18.25 3.84 -11.50
C LYS A 23 -16.98 3.98 -12.32
N TRP A 24 -16.59 2.92 -13.02
CA TRP A 24 -15.51 2.95 -13.99
C TRP A 24 -15.99 3.59 -15.29
N ILE A 25 -15.14 4.41 -15.90
CA ILE A 25 -15.35 5.01 -17.22
C ILE A 25 -14.16 4.59 -18.05
N GLU A 26 -14.41 3.84 -19.12
CA GLU A 26 -13.39 3.47 -20.09
C GLU A 26 -13.13 4.68 -21.00
N VAL A 27 -11.86 5.06 -21.14
CA VAL A 27 -11.45 6.28 -21.85
C VAL A 27 -10.84 5.95 -23.22
N THR A 28 -10.29 4.76 -23.39
CA THR A 28 -9.66 4.28 -24.63
C THR A 28 -9.82 2.76 -24.74
N ASP A 29 -10.00 2.27 -25.95
CA ASP A 29 -10.05 0.85 -26.33
C ASP A 29 -8.70 0.34 -26.87
N GLU A 30 -7.62 1.07 -26.56
CA GLU A 30 -6.25 0.71 -26.97
C GLU A 30 -5.86 -0.71 -26.52
N ILE A 31 -5.32 -1.47 -27.48
CA ILE A 31 -4.83 -2.82 -27.25
C ILE A 31 -3.50 -2.73 -26.51
N LEU A 32 -3.45 -3.33 -25.33
CA LEU A 32 -2.23 -3.45 -24.53
C LEU A 32 -1.30 -4.49 -25.17
N ASP A 33 -0.03 -4.12 -25.35
CA ASP A 33 1.01 -5.09 -25.69
C ASP A 33 1.15 -6.09 -24.54
N GLU A 34 0.80 -7.36 -24.80
CA GLU A 34 0.82 -8.43 -23.80
C GLU A 34 2.22 -8.72 -23.27
N SER A 35 3.28 -8.31 -23.97
CA SER A 35 4.66 -8.45 -23.51
C SER A 35 5.06 -7.43 -22.42
N LEU A 36 4.23 -6.40 -22.19
CA LEU A 36 4.53 -5.32 -21.25
C LEU A 36 3.87 -5.54 -19.88
N GLY A 37 4.70 -5.87 -18.89
CA GLY A 37 4.30 -5.99 -17.49
C GLY A 37 3.65 -7.33 -17.12
N VAL A 38 3.30 -7.48 -15.85
CA VAL A 38 2.68 -8.69 -15.29
C VAL A 38 1.59 -8.32 -14.29
N TYR A 39 0.64 -9.23 -14.08
CA TYR A 39 -0.39 -9.05 -13.06
C TYR A 39 0.24 -8.90 -11.67
N PRO A 40 -0.37 -8.11 -10.76
CA PRO A 40 0.17 -7.91 -9.42
C PRO A 40 0.43 -9.21 -8.64
N TRP A 41 -0.37 -10.26 -8.85
CA TRP A 41 -0.24 -11.58 -8.19
C TRP A 41 0.75 -12.54 -8.90
N GLU A 42 1.33 -12.14 -10.03
CA GLU A 42 2.29 -12.94 -10.80
C GLU A 42 3.71 -12.35 -10.78
N ARG A 43 3.93 -11.31 -9.96
CA ARG A 43 5.22 -10.64 -9.87
C ARG A 43 6.28 -11.55 -9.26
N GLU A 44 7.50 -11.40 -9.71
CA GLU A 44 8.64 -12.01 -9.04
C GLU A 44 8.83 -11.42 -7.63
N ILE A 45 9.40 -12.18 -6.70
CA ILE A 45 9.58 -11.74 -5.31
C ILE A 45 10.34 -10.41 -5.19
N ARG A 46 11.31 -10.17 -6.08
CA ARG A 46 12.07 -8.90 -6.12
C ARG A 46 11.18 -7.72 -6.53
N GLN A 47 10.21 -7.95 -7.41
CA GLN A 47 9.24 -6.93 -7.82
C GLN A 47 8.21 -6.69 -6.72
N TYR A 48 7.79 -7.73 -5.99
CA TYR A 48 6.96 -7.55 -4.79
C TYR A 48 7.63 -6.66 -3.75
N ILE A 49 8.89 -6.92 -3.45
CA ILE A 49 9.63 -6.15 -2.44
C ILE A 49 9.89 -4.71 -2.90
N SER A 50 10.09 -4.48 -4.20
CA SER A 50 10.44 -3.16 -4.73
C SER A 50 9.25 -2.27 -5.11
N LEU A 51 8.06 -2.84 -5.27
CA LEU A 51 6.82 -2.12 -5.59
C LEU A 51 5.74 -2.28 -4.50
N GLY A 52 6.11 -2.88 -3.37
CA GLY A 52 5.20 -3.34 -2.34
C GLY A 52 4.89 -2.31 -1.26
N VAL A 53 3.85 -2.64 -0.49
CA VAL A 53 3.42 -1.89 0.69
C VAL A 53 3.28 -2.88 1.84
N ILE A 54 3.82 -2.53 3.00
CA ILE A 54 3.72 -3.33 4.22
C ILE A 54 2.81 -2.59 5.19
N ASN A 55 1.67 -3.19 5.51
CA ASN A 55 0.85 -2.79 6.65
C ASN A 55 1.51 -3.35 7.91
N LEU A 56 2.29 -2.53 8.60
CA LEU A 56 3.10 -2.94 9.73
C LEU A 56 2.48 -2.45 11.04
N ASP A 57 2.20 -3.37 11.96
CA ASP A 57 1.90 -3.01 13.33
C ASP A 57 3.18 -2.53 14.04
N LYS A 58 3.25 -1.24 14.35
CA LYS A 58 4.45 -0.62 14.92
C LYS A 58 4.53 -0.96 16.41
N PRO A 59 5.64 -1.54 16.92
CA PRO A 59 5.79 -1.74 18.35
C PRO A 59 5.91 -0.40 19.11
N PRO A 60 5.53 -0.35 20.40
CA PRO A 60 5.78 0.82 21.24
C PRO A 60 7.28 1.04 21.45
N GLY A 61 7.72 2.30 21.48
CA GLY A 61 9.13 2.66 21.69
C GLY A 61 9.76 3.37 20.47
N PRO A 62 10.04 2.68 19.35
CA PRO A 62 10.75 3.27 18.22
C PRO A 62 9.91 4.30 17.45
N THR A 63 10.57 5.30 16.91
CA THR A 63 10.01 6.27 15.97
C THR A 63 9.69 5.61 14.62
N SER A 64 8.77 6.20 13.86
CA SER A 64 8.43 5.70 12.51
C SER A 64 9.63 5.70 11.57
N HIS A 65 10.56 6.66 11.72
CA HIS A 65 11.79 6.73 10.94
C HIS A 65 12.74 5.56 11.28
N GLU A 66 12.87 5.19 12.55
CA GLU A 66 13.69 4.04 12.95
C GLU A 66 13.14 2.73 12.40
N VAL A 67 11.83 2.53 12.48
CA VAL A 67 11.16 1.34 11.93
C VAL A 67 11.33 1.24 10.42
N VAL A 68 11.19 2.36 9.69
CA VAL A 68 11.49 2.42 8.26
C VAL A 68 12.95 2.08 7.97
N ALA A 69 13.89 2.57 8.78
CA ALA A 69 15.31 2.26 8.62
C ALA A 69 15.59 0.76 8.82
N TRP A 70 14.94 0.11 9.78
CA TRP A 70 15.05 -1.33 9.99
C TRP A 70 14.52 -2.12 8.79
N ILE A 71 13.34 -1.80 8.29
CA ILE A 71 12.75 -2.47 7.12
C ILE A 71 13.61 -2.26 5.87
N LYS A 72 14.13 -1.05 5.67
CA LYS A 72 15.07 -0.74 4.58
C LYS A 72 16.29 -1.66 4.64
N LYS A 73 16.85 -1.87 5.83
CA LYS A 73 18.02 -2.74 6.06
C LYS A 73 17.67 -4.23 5.89
N MET A 74 16.53 -4.68 6.41
CA MET A 74 16.09 -6.08 6.35
C MET A 74 15.86 -6.55 4.91
N PHE A 75 15.16 -5.74 4.10
CA PHE A 75 14.85 -6.08 2.71
C PHE A 75 15.89 -5.57 1.71
N GLN A 76 16.95 -4.91 2.19
CA GLN A 76 18.04 -4.37 1.37
C GLN A 76 17.55 -3.48 0.21
N VAL A 77 16.51 -2.69 0.46
CA VAL A 77 15.89 -1.83 -0.56
C VAL A 77 16.56 -0.46 -0.62
N ARG A 78 16.69 0.09 -1.83
CA ARG A 78 17.32 1.41 -2.05
C ARG A 78 16.56 2.56 -1.37
N LYS A 79 15.22 2.49 -1.38
CA LYS A 79 14.32 3.52 -0.84
C LYS A 79 13.19 2.85 -0.05
N ALA A 80 12.92 3.39 1.13
CA ALA A 80 11.75 3.07 1.93
C ALA A 80 11.22 4.36 2.56
N GLY A 81 9.93 4.40 2.86
CA GLY A 81 9.27 5.55 3.48
C GLY A 81 8.00 5.11 4.21
N HIS A 82 7.34 6.01 4.92
CA HIS A 82 6.05 5.72 5.55
C HIS A 82 4.98 6.69 5.02
N GLY A 83 3.72 6.24 4.98
CA GLY A 83 2.59 6.98 4.40
C GLY A 83 2.04 8.12 5.27
N GLY A 84 2.74 8.49 6.34
CA GLY A 84 2.32 9.48 7.33
C GLY A 84 2.86 9.15 8.73
N THR A 85 3.22 10.17 9.51
CA THR A 85 3.61 10.02 10.92
C THR A 85 2.33 10.02 11.75
N LEU A 86 2.03 8.95 12.48
CA LEU A 86 1.24 9.10 13.70
C LEU A 86 2.23 9.67 14.72
N GLU A 87 1.91 10.83 15.29
CA GLU A 87 2.70 11.47 16.36
C GLU A 87 3.07 10.42 17.42
N PRO A 88 4.23 10.49 18.08
CA PRO A 88 4.53 9.58 19.18
C PRO A 88 3.61 9.87 20.37
N ALA A 89 2.45 9.23 20.47
CA ALA A 89 1.71 9.24 21.72
C ALA A 89 2.48 8.44 22.79
N PHE A 90 2.76 9.10 23.92
CA PHE A 90 3.28 8.47 25.15
C PHE A 90 2.28 7.49 25.81
N THR A 91 1.08 7.33 25.23
CA THR A 91 0.01 6.46 25.74
C THR A 91 -0.12 5.20 24.88
N LYS A 92 -0.42 4.09 25.56
CA LYS A 92 -0.21 2.68 25.16
C LYS A 92 -0.96 2.16 23.91
N HIS A 93 -1.49 3.00 23.02
CA HIS A 93 -2.49 2.58 22.02
C HIS A 93 -2.36 3.09 20.58
N GLU A 94 -1.31 3.81 20.16
CA GLU A 94 -1.18 4.16 18.73
C GLU A 94 -0.42 3.09 17.94
N ARG A 95 -1.19 2.10 17.45
CA ARG A 95 -0.70 0.85 16.83
C ARG A 95 -1.04 0.81 15.35
N SER A 96 -0.13 1.32 14.51
CA SER A 96 0.23 0.80 13.17
C SER A 96 0.94 1.90 12.35
N CYS A 97 2.06 1.56 11.73
CA CYS A 97 2.78 2.42 10.81
C CYS A 97 2.87 1.72 9.47
N PHE A 98 2.29 2.30 8.41
CA PHE A 98 2.45 1.74 7.07
C PHE A 98 3.85 2.04 6.56
N VAL A 99 4.63 0.98 6.34
CA VAL A 99 5.96 1.09 5.76
C VAL A 99 5.94 0.65 4.31
N LYS A 100 6.40 1.55 3.46
CA LYS A 100 6.55 1.32 2.03
C LYS A 100 7.99 0.95 1.75
N ALA A 101 8.20 -0.25 1.21
CA ALA A 101 9.48 -0.70 0.71
C ALA A 101 9.46 -0.58 -0.82
N GLY A 102 10.23 0.39 -1.36
CA GLY A 102 10.34 0.62 -2.81
C GLY A 102 9.10 1.21 -3.51
N GLY A 103 9.33 2.10 -4.49
CA GLY A 103 8.31 2.55 -5.44
C GLY A 103 7.58 3.87 -5.13
N GLU A 104 6.74 4.34 -6.07
CA GLU A 104 6.07 5.66 -6.10
C GLU A 104 4.55 5.62 -5.85
N ILE A 105 3.95 4.43 -5.69
CA ILE A 105 2.51 4.28 -5.42
C ILE A 105 2.19 4.76 -3.98
N LEU A 106 1.77 6.01 -3.85
CA LEU A 106 1.22 6.60 -2.61
C LEU A 106 -0.28 6.87 -2.73
N ARG A 107 -0.80 6.97 -3.96
CA ARG A 107 -2.16 7.49 -4.23
C ARG A 107 -3.30 6.55 -3.82
N LEU A 108 -3.09 5.22 -3.86
CA LEU A 108 -4.07 4.24 -3.39
C LEU A 108 -4.05 4.08 -1.86
N LEU A 109 -2.90 4.34 -1.24
CA LEU A 109 -2.70 4.20 0.20
C LEU A 109 -3.43 5.28 0.99
N GLU A 110 -3.54 6.51 0.49
CA GLU A 110 -4.25 7.60 1.19
C GLU A 110 -5.70 7.23 1.52
N CYS A 111 -6.43 6.60 0.58
CA CYS A 111 -7.80 6.15 0.81
C CYS A 111 -7.88 5.08 1.92
N TYR A 112 -6.95 4.11 1.88
CA TYR A 112 -6.84 3.06 2.88
C TYR A 112 -6.46 3.64 4.26
N LEU A 113 -5.52 4.57 4.31
CA LEU A 113 -5.09 5.28 5.51
C LEU A 113 -6.23 6.09 6.13
N SER A 114 -7.02 6.79 5.33
CA SER A 114 -8.20 7.53 5.82
C SER A 114 -9.29 6.61 6.34
N HIS A 115 -9.54 5.45 5.71
CA HIS A 115 -10.49 4.47 6.23
C HIS A 115 -9.98 3.83 7.54
N TRP A 116 -8.71 3.45 7.60
CA TRP A 116 -8.09 2.82 8.77
C TRP A 116 -8.00 3.78 9.98
N ARG A 117 -7.61 5.04 9.77
CA ARG A 117 -7.63 6.08 10.83
C ARG A 117 -9.03 6.26 11.43
N ARG A 118 -10.10 6.09 10.64
CA ARG A 118 -11.49 6.15 11.13
C ARG A 118 -11.85 4.95 11.99
N GLN A 119 -11.28 3.78 11.74
CA GLN A 119 -11.54 2.58 12.55
C GLN A 119 -10.79 2.60 13.89
N GLN A 120 -9.69 3.34 14.02
CA GLN A 120 -8.94 3.51 15.28
C GLN A 120 -9.50 4.62 16.19
N ALA A 121 -10.45 5.42 15.69
CA ALA A 121 -11.10 6.49 16.45
C ALA A 121 -12.43 6.04 17.12
N LEU A 122 -12.71 4.73 17.12
CA LEU A 122 -13.80 4.06 17.82
C LEU A 122 -13.22 3.14 18.90
#